data_AF-A0A2S5A8V3-F1
#
_entry.id   AF-A0A2S5A8V3-F1
#
_cell.length_a   1.000
_cell.length_b   1.000
_cell.length_c   1.000
_cell.angle_alpha   90.00
_cell.angle_beta   90.00
_cell.angle_gamma   90.00
#
_symmetry.space_group_name_H-M   'P 1'
#
loop_
_entity.id
_entity.type
_entity.pdbx_description
1 polymer ?
#
loop_
_entity_poly.entity_id
_entity_poly.type
_entity_poly.pdbx_seq_one_letter_code
_entity_poly.pdbx_strand_id
1 'polypeptide(L)'
;MTQKPLKRHSSLIPISQKHHDILVLAQLISSKMPVYKGKPSSFEERKQYALSFYTGHLKSYFKNEQFKVFSYFSGHDSEIDKLIQEISAEQEKIIQLFEQLSENENASEVMNQISTLLIHNIRLQERKLFQLIQQRFSDQHLSDFKP
;
A
#
# COMPACT_ATOMS: atom_id res chain seq x y z
N MET A 1 -19.20 -18.14 -9.45
CA MET A 1 -19.00 -18.40 -8.02
C MET A 1 -18.91 -17.07 -7.28
N THR A 2 -19.91 -16.74 -6.47
CA THR A 2 -19.91 -15.56 -5.59
C THR A 2 -18.88 -15.78 -4.49
N GLN A 3 -17.68 -15.20 -4.63
CA GLN A 3 -16.70 -15.25 -3.55
C GLN A 3 -17.28 -14.53 -2.33
N LYS A 4 -17.34 -15.23 -1.20
CA LYS A 4 -17.69 -14.65 0.09
C LYS A 4 -16.73 -13.48 0.35
N PRO A 5 -17.22 -12.29 0.77
CA PRO A 5 -16.35 -11.17 1.09
C PRO A 5 -15.28 -11.64 2.07
N LEU A 6 -14.01 -11.33 1.78
CA LEU A 6 -12.90 -11.65 2.67
C LEU A 6 -13.13 -10.91 3.99
N LYS A 7 -13.53 -11.64 5.04
CA LYS A 7 -13.70 -11.08 6.37
C LYS A 7 -12.32 -10.92 7.00
N ARG A 8 -11.89 -9.68 7.16
CA ARG A 8 -10.62 -9.31 7.80
C ARG A 8 -10.73 -9.51 9.32
N HIS A 9 -9.68 -10.05 9.94
CA HIS A 9 -9.57 -10.11 11.41
C HIS A 9 -9.52 -8.68 11.97
N SER A 10 -10.11 -8.46 13.14
CA SER A 10 -10.29 -7.12 13.72
C SER A 10 -8.98 -6.34 13.85
N SER A 11 -7.88 -7.00 14.19
CA SER A 11 -6.55 -6.40 14.31
C SER A 11 -5.92 -5.95 12.99
N LEU A 12 -6.37 -6.48 11.85
CA LEU A 12 -5.86 -6.10 10.53
C LEU A 12 -6.74 -5.04 9.84
N ILE A 13 -7.98 -4.82 10.31
CA ILE A 13 -8.89 -3.80 9.77
C ILE A 13 -8.28 -2.38 9.78
N PRO A 14 -7.60 -1.92 10.85
CA PRO A 14 -7.01 -0.58 10.86
C PRO A 14 -5.97 -0.35 9.76
N ILE A 15 -5.25 -1.41 9.38
CA ILE A 15 -4.27 -1.36 8.28
C ILE A 15 -5.01 -1.28 6.94
N SER A 16 -6.01 -2.14 6.74
CA SER A 16 -6.87 -2.11 5.54
C SER A 16 -7.59 -0.77 5.33
N GLN A 17 -7.95 -0.06 6.41
CA GLN A 17 -8.54 1.27 6.31
C GLN A 17 -7.56 2.29 5.71
N LYS A 18 -6.28 2.24 6.10
CA LYS A 18 -5.24 3.14 5.56
C LYS A 18 -4.96 2.88 4.07
N HIS A 19 -5.15 1.65 3.60
CA HIS A 19 -5.04 1.33 2.17
C HIS A 19 -6.04 2.10 1.29
N HIS A 20 -7.19 2.52 1.84
CA HIS A 20 -8.18 3.29 1.07
C HIS A 20 -7.58 4.60 0.55
N ASP A 21 -6.93 5.39 1.41
CA ASP A 21 -6.37 6.69 1.02
C ASP A 21 -5.24 6.55 0.01
N ILE A 22 -4.46 5.47 0.11
CA ILE A 22 -3.39 5.16 -0.82
C ILE A 22 -3.95 4.75 -2.19
N LEU A 23 -5.04 3.98 -2.23
CA LEU A 23 -5.73 3.65 -3.48
C LEU A 23 -6.36 4.88 -4.13
N VAL A 24 -6.90 5.81 -3.33
CA VAL A 24 -7.40 7.10 -3.82
C VAL A 24 -6.28 7.91 -4.47
N LEU A 25 -5.10 7.97 -3.84
CA LEU A 25 -3.92 8.59 -4.46
C LEU A 25 -3.55 7.88 -5.78
N ALA A 26 -3.44 6.56 -5.76
CA ALA A 26 -3.04 5.78 -6.93
C ALA A 26 -3.99 6.00 -8.11
N GLN A 27 -5.30 6.12 -7.83
CA GLN A 27 -6.29 6.44 -8.85
C GLN A 27 -6.14 7.88 -9.35
N LEU A 28 -5.95 8.85 -8.46
CA LEU A 28 -5.82 10.26 -8.79
C LEU A 28 -4.67 10.51 -9.78
N ILE A 29 -3.51 9.90 -9.54
CA ILE A 29 -2.30 10.12 -10.35
C ILE A 29 -2.23 9.24 -11.60
N SER A 30 -3.20 8.33 -11.78
CA SER A 30 -3.25 7.47 -12.95
C SER A 30 -3.73 8.25 -14.20
N SER A 31 -3.11 7.98 -15.34
CA SER A 31 -3.64 8.40 -16.65
C SER A 31 -4.79 7.51 -17.13
N LYS A 32 -4.96 6.33 -16.55
CA LYS A 32 -5.90 5.29 -17.01
C LYS A 32 -7.21 5.25 -16.23
N MET A 33 -7.30 6.02 -15.14
CA MET A 33 -8.45 6.01 -14.25
C MET A 33 -9.16 7.35 -14.25
N PRO A 34 -10.50 7.37 -14.10
CA PRO A 34 -11.24 8.61 -13.97
C PRO A 34 -10.87 9.29 -12.64
N VAL A 35 -10.69 10.61 -12.71
CA VAL A 35 -10.48 11.47 -11.55
C VAL A 35 -11.82 11.69 -10.84
N TYR A 36 -11.83 11.61 -9.51
CA TYR A 36 -13.03 11.88 -8.71
C TYR A 36 -13.42 13.37 -8.78
N LYS A 37 -14.74 13.65 -8.74
CA LYS A 37 -15.23 15.03 -8.58
C LYS A 37 -14.69 15.62 -7.27
N GLY A 38 -14.19 16.86 -7.33
CA GLY A 38 -13.63 17.57 -6.17
C GLY A 38 -12.17 17.24 -5.84
N LYS A 39 -11.45 16.53 -6.72
CA LYS A 39 -10.01 16.29 -6.61
C LYS A 39 -9.21 17.12 -7.64
N PRO A 40 -7.90 17.32 -7.41
CA PRO A 40 -6.98 17.89 -8.38
C PRO A 40 -7.20 17.37 -9.80
N SER A 41 -7.32 18.28 -10.77
CA SER A 41 -7.70 17.92 -12.14
C SER A 41 -6.56 18.15 -13.13
N SER A 42 -5.74 19.18 -12.91
CA SER A 42 -4.58 19.42 -13.76
C SER A 42 -3.46 18.43 -13.47
N PHE A 43 -2.52 18.29 -14.40
CA PHE A 43 -1.36 17.44 -14.19
C PHE A 43 -0.50 17.92 -13.00
N GLU A 44 -0.23 19.23 -12.94
CA GLU A 44 0.58 19.84 -11.89
C GLU A 44 -0.05 19.74 -10.50
N GLU A 45 -1.36 19.98 -10.38
CA GLU A 45 -2.06 19.84 -9.09
C GLU A 45 -2.00 18.39 -8.58
N ARG A 46 -2.18 17.41 -9.48
CA ARG A 46 -2.10 15.99 -9.12
C ARG A 46 -0.70 15.59 -8.69
N LYS A 47 0.32 16.11 -9.37
CA LYS A 47 1.72 15.89 -9.02
C LYS A 47 2.04 16.48 -7.64
N GLN A 48 1.68 17.73 -7.41
CA GLN A 48 1.88 18.40 -6.12
C GLN A 48 1.16 17.65 -4.98
N TYR A 49 -0.10 17.25 -5.20
CA TYR A 49 -0.84 16.43 -4.24
C TYR A 49 -0.11 15.12 -3.93
N ALA A 50 0.42 14.43 -4.95
CA ALA A 50 1.14 13.18 -4.77
C ALA A 50 2.40 13.35 -3.91
N LEU A 51 3.20 14.39 -4.18
CA LEU A 51 4.40 14.70 -3.40
C LEU A 51 4.07 15.09 -1.96
N SER A 52 3.01 15.87 -1.74
CA SER A 52 2.54 16.22 -0.41
C SER A 52 2.01 15.00 0.36
N PHE A 53 1.24 14.12 -0.28
CA PHE A 53 0.77 12.89 0.34
C PHE A 53 1.94 11.95 0.66
N TYR A 54 2.94 11.87 -0.21
CA TYR A 54 4.12 11.04 0.01
C TYR A 54 4.90 11.48 1.26
N THR A 55 5.24 12.77 1.32
CA THR A 55 6.04 13.34 2.40
C THR A 55 5.28 13.40 3.73
N GLY A 56 3.98 13.72 3.70
CA GLY A 56 3.16 13.86 4.90
C GLY A 56 2.57 12.55 5.44
N HIS A 57 2.41 11.52 4.62
CA HIS A 57 1.68 10.31 5.01
C HIS A 57 2.34 9.01 4.55
N LEU A 58 2.50 8.79 3.24
CA LEU A 58 2.86 7.47 2.70
C LEU A 58 4.22 6.97 3.18
N LYS A 59 5.22 7.85 3.28
CA LYS A 59 6.57 7.47 3.76
C LYS A 59 6.53 6.98 5.21
N SER A 60 5.76 7.64 6.07
CA SER A 60 5.56 7.21 7.46
C SER A 60 4.74 5.92 7.53
N TYR A 61 3.75 5.76 6.66
CA TYR A 61 2.96 4.54 6.55
C TYR A 61 3.84 3.31 6.27
N PHE A 62 4.66 3.32 5.22
CA PHE A 62 5.57 2.21 4.90
C PHE A 62 6.54 1.91 6.04
N LYS A 63 7.10 2.95 6.65
CA LYS A 63 7.98 2.80 7.82
C LYS A 63 7.26 2.05 8.95
N ASN A 64 6.06 2.50 9.32
CA ASN A 64 5.28 1.87 10.39
C ASN A 64 4.88 0.43 10.06
N GLU A 65 4.55 0.16 8.80
CA GLU A 65 4.21 -1.19 8.34
C GLU A 65 5.39 -2.15 8.52
N GLN A 66 6.60 -1.75 8.13
CA GLN A 66 7.81 -2.54 8.33
C GLN A 66 8.12 -2.78 9.82
N PHE A 67 8.05 -1.73 10.64
CA PHE A 67 8.41 -1.83 12.06
C PHE A 67 7.39 -2.55 12.93
N LYS A 68 6.12 -2.58 12.52
CA LYS A 68 5.05 -3.16 13.34
C LYS A 68 4.43 -4.40 12.74
N VAL A 69 4.05 -4.36 11.46
CA VAL A 69 3.34 -5.46 10.81
C VAL A 69 4.34 -6.54 10.43
N PHE A 70 5.35 -6.18 9.64
CA PHE A 70 6.28 -7.17 9.11
C PHE A 70 7.14 -7.78 10.21
N SER A 71 7.66 -6.98 11.13
CA SER A 71 8.43 -7.47 12.28
C SER A 71 7.66 -8.45 13.16
N TYR A 72 6.35 -8.29 13.31
CA TYR A 72 5.52 -9.15 14.15
C TYR A 72 5.24 -10.51 13.51
N PHE A 73 5.05 -10.54 12.18
CA PHE A 73 4.68 -11.78 11.47
C PHE A 73 5.88 -12.50 10.82
N SER A 74 7.04 -11.86 10.71
CA SER A 74 8.24 -12.47 10.11
C SER A 74 8.83 -13.58 10.96
N GLY A 75 9.44 -14.58 10.31
CA GLY A 75 10.16 -15.68 10.96
C GLY A 75 9.27 -16.81 11.50
N HIS A 76 7.96 -16.70 11.33
CA HIS A 76 6.98 -17.70 11.75
C HIS A 76 6.54 -18.62 10.60
N ASP A 77 6.56 -18.13 9.35
CA ASP A 77 6.14 -18.88 8.17
C ASP A 77 6.90 -18.40 6.92
N SER A 78 7.52 -19.33 6.20
CA SER A 78 8.38 -19.01 5.05
C SER A 78 7.65 -18.39 3.85
N GLU A 79 6.36 -18.65 3.69
CA GLU A 79 5.56 -18.08 2.61
C GLU A 79 5.14 -16.64 2.96
N ILE A 80 4.84 -16.39 4.23
CA ILE A 80 4.63 -15.04 4.78
C ILE A 80 5.90 -14.20 4.62
N ASP A 81 7.07 -14.76 4.98
CA ASP A 81 8.37 -14.08 4.85
C ASP A 81 8.66 -13.68 3.40
N LYS A 82 8.38 -14.56 2.43
CA LYS A 82 8.53 -14.25 1.00
C LYS A 82 7.62 -13.11 0.56
N LEU A 83 6.35 -13.12 0.99
CA LEU A 83 5.42 -12.04 0.68
C LEU A 83 5.86 -10.72 1.29
N ILE A 84 6.33 -10.72 2.54
CA ILE A 84 6.89 -9.53 3.21
C ILE A 84 8.07 -8.97 2.42
N GLN A 85 8.98 -9.82 1.94
CA GLN A 85 10.11 -9.39 1.12
C GLN A 85 9.66 -8.78 -0.20
N GLU A 86 8.72 -9.41 -0.91
CA GLU A 86 8.15 -8.90 -2.17
C GLU A 86 7.48 -7.53 -1.95
N ILE A 87 6.65 -7.41 -0.92
CA ILE A 87 5.94 -6.17 -0.58
C ILE A 87 6.93 -5.06 -0.21
N SER A 88 7.97 -5.37 0.57
CA SER A 88 8.98 -4.40 0.99
C SER A 88 9.81 -3.89 -0.20
N ALA A 89 10.21 -4.79 -1.12
CA ALA A 89 10.94 -4.41 -2.32
C ALA A 89 10.12 -3.48 -3.23
N GLU A 90 8.81 -3.70 -3.33
CA GLU A 90 7.93 -2.78 -4.05
C GLU A 90 7.82 -1.41 -3.38
N GLN A 91 7.80 -1.35 -2.05
CA GLN A 91 7.77 -0.09 -1.30
C GLN A 91 9.04 0.72 -1.51
N GLU A 92 10.20 0.07 -1.49
CA GLU A 92 11.49 0.70 -1.82
C GLU A 92 11.48 1.28 -3.23
N LYS A 93 10.96 0.53 -4.21
CA LYS A 93 10.82 1.02 -5.58
C LYS A 93 9.86 2.21 -5.68
N ILE A 94 8.75 2.19 -4.95
CA ILE A 94 7.81 3.32 -4.90
C ILE A 94 8.49 4.56 -4.31
N ILE A 95 9.28 4.39 -3.24
CA ILE A 95 10.07 5.48 -2.62
C ILE A 95 11.02 6.11 -3.64
N GLN A 96 11.78 5.30 -4.37
CA GLN A 96 12.70 5.77 -5.42
C GLN A 96 11.96 6.54 -6.52
N LEU A 97 10.79 6.07 -6.95
CA LEU A 97 9.97 6.76 -7.95
C LEU A 97 9.43 8.11 -7.44
N PHE A 98 9.12 8.24 -6.15
CA PHE A 98 8.73 9.53 -5.58
C PHE A 98 9.92 10.51 -5.51
N GLU A 99 11.13 10.01 -5.26
CA GLU A 99 12.35 10.81 -5.32
C GLU A 99 12.59 11.30 -6.75
N GLN A 100 12.50 10.43 -7.76
CA GLN A 100 12.57 10.81 -9.17
C GLN A 100 11.47 11.82 -9.57
N LEU A 101 10.24 11.62 -9.09
CA LEU A 101 9.13 12.53 -9.38
C LEU A 101 9.40 13.95 -8.87
N SER A 102 10.10 14.07 -7.74
CA SER A 102 10.49 15.35 -7.14
C SER A 102 11.52 16.11 -7.98
N GLU A 103 12.35 15.40 -8.74
CA GLU A 103 13.36 15.96 -9.66
C GLU A 103 12.76 16.37 -11.02
N ASN A 104 11.46 16.17 -11.23
CA ASN A 104 10.71 16.47 -12.46
C ASN A 104 11.07 15.63 -13.70
N GLU A 105 11.82 14.55 -13.56
CA GLU A 105 12.13 13.65 -14.67
C GLU A 105 10.92 12.79 -15.07
N ASN A 106 10.57 12.77 -16.36
CA ASN A 106 9.53 11.90 -16.95
C ASN A 106 8.24 11.79 -16.10
N ALA A 107 7.81 12.90 -15.48
CA ALA A 107 6.87 12.90 -14.38
C ALA A 107 5.55 12.16 -14.66
N SER A 108 5.04 12.23 -15.90
CA SER A 108 3.83 11.49 -16.31
C SER A 108 4.02 9.98 -16.27
N GLU A 109 5.15 9.48 -16.79
CA GLU A 109 5.45 8.06 -16.75
C GLU A 109 5.67 7.59 -15.31
N VAL A 110 6.46 8.34 -14.54
CA VAL A 110 6.75 8.06 -13.13
C VAL A 110 5.45 7.98 -12.31
N MET A 111 4.53 8.93 -12.45
CA MET A 111 3.23 8.91 -11.77
C MET A 111 2.39 7.66 -12.12
N ASN A 112 2.42 7.23 -13.38
CA ASN A 112 1.73 6.02 -13.81
C ASN A 112 2.38 4.74 -13.25
N GLN A 113 3.71 4.71 -13.14
CA GLN A 113 4.43 3.60 -12.51
C GLN A 113 4.11 3.52 -11.00
N ILE A 114 4.12 4.67 -10.29
CA ILE A 114 3.72 4.76 -8.88
C ILE A 114 2.28 4.25 -8.71
N SER A 115 1.34 4.72 -9.53
CA SER A 115 -0.06 4.29 -9.51
C SER A 115 -0.18 2.76 -9.61
N THR A 116 0.52 2.17 -10.57
CA THR A 116 0.49 0.73 -10.83
C THR A 116 1.05 -0.06 -9.66
N LEU A 117 2.20 0.36 -9.12
CA LEU A 117 2.85 -0.31 -8.00
C LEU A 117 2.04 -0.19 -6.71
N LEU A 118 1.47 0.98 -6.39
CA LEU A 118 0.62 1.13 -5.21
C LEU A 118 -0.60 0.21 -5.25
N ILE A 119 -1.27 0.10 -6.41
CA ILE A 119 -2.41 -0.79 -6.59
C ILE A 119 -1.98 -2.25 -6.45
N HIS A 120 -0.84 -2.62 -7.03
CA HIS A 120 -0.32 -3.98 -6.94
C HIS A 120 0.05 -4.34 -5.49
N ASN A 121 0.83 -3.49 -4.83
CA ASN A 121 1.30 -3.67 -3.46
C ASN A 121 0.12 -3.87 -2.50
N ILE A 122 -0.87 -2.97 -2.55
CA ILE A 122 -2.07 -3.08 -1.69
C ILE A 122 -2.87 -4.35 -1.98
N ARG A 123 -2.99 -4.75 -3.26
CA ARG A 123 -3.68 -6.01 -3.61
C ARG A 123 -2.92 -7.22 -3.09
N LEU A 124 -1.59 -7.19 -3.14
CA LEU A 124 -0.73 -8.26 -2.64
C LEU A 124 -0.90 -8.41 -1.12
N GLN A 125 -0.87 -7.28 -0.40
CA GLN A 125 -1.12 -7.24 1.04
C GLN A 125 -2.51 -7.77 1.40
N GLU A 126 -3.56 -7.19 0.82
CA GLU A 126 -4.95 -7.50 1.14
C GLU A 126 -5.32 -8.93 0.76
N ARG A 127 -4.98 -9.36 -0.46
CA ARG A 127 -5.51 -10.63 -0.99
C ARG A 127 -4.61 -11.82 -0.69
N LYS A 128 -3.32 -11.61 -0.44
CA LYS A 128 -2.38 -12.69 -0.15
C LYS A 128 -1.87 -12.62 1.28
N LEU A 129 -1.10 -11.58 1.65
CA LEU A 129 -0.41 -11.55 2.95
C LEU A 129 -1.39 -11.65 4.12
N PHE A 130 -2.39 -10.77 4.18
CA PHE A 130 -3.33 -10.76 5.30
C PHE A 130 -4.24 -12.00 5.32
N GLN A 131 -4.54 -12.57 4.15
CA GLN A 131 -5.29 -13.82 4.06
C GLN A 131 -4.46 -14.98 4.63
N LEU A 132 -3.18 -15.05 4.29
CA LEU A 132 -2.27 -16.08 4.76
C LEU A 132 -2.00 -15.94 6.26
N ILE A 133 -1.77 -14.72 6.76
CA ILE A 133 -1.65 -14.43 8.19
C ILE A 133 -2.86 -14.97 8.96
N GLN A 134 -4.08 -14.69 8.49
CA GLN A 134 -5.30 -15.20 9.12
C GLN A 134 -5.46 -16.73 9.08
N GLN A 135 -4.81 -17.40 8.13
CA GLN A 135 -4.86 -18.86 7.99
C GLN A 135 -3.79 -19.55 8.84
N ARG A 136 -2.65 -18.89 9.07
CA ARG A 136 -1.48 -19.48 9.75
C ARG A 136 -1.44 -19.19 11.25
N PHE A 137 -1.93 -18.02 11.66
CA PHE A 137 -1.88 -17.59 13.07
C PHE A 137 -3.20 -17.85 13.78
N SER A 138 -3.11 -18.15 15.08
CA SER A 138 -4.27 -18.31 15.93
C SER A 138 -4.97 -16.97 16.18
N ASP A 139 -6.26 -17.03 16.51
CA ASP A 139 -7.06 -15.84 16.86
C ASP A 139 -6.44 -15.04 18.03
N GLN A 140 -5.87 -15.74 19.01
CA GLN A 140 -5.16 -15.13 20.13
C GLN A 140 -3.91 -14.37 19.65
N HIS A 141 -3.07 -14.99 18.82
CA HIS A 141 -1.88 -14.34 18.29
C HIS A 141 -2.23 -13.10 17.44
N LEU A 142 -3.30 -13.18 16.64
CA LEU A 142 -3.80 -12.04 15.88
C LEU A 142 -4.40 -10.95 16.78
N SER A 143 -4.99 -11.30 17.93
CA SER A 143 -5.54 -10.34 18.89
C SER A 143 -4.45 -9.64 19.71
N ASP A 144 -3.31 -10.32 19.93
CA ASP A 144 -2.14 -9.74 20.60
C ASP A 144 -1.38 -8.76 19.69
N PHE A 145 -1.56 -8.87 18.37
CA PHE A 145 -1.03 -7.91 17.41
C PHE A 145 -1.72 -6.53 17.53
N LYS A 146 -0.92 -5.49 17.76
CA LYS A 146 -1.37 -4.09 17.88
C LYS A 146 -0.71 -3.21 16.81
N PRO A 147 -1.43 -2.90 15.69
CA PRO A 147 -0.89 -2.08 14.59
C PRO A 147 -0.67 -0.60 14.96
#